data_AF-A0A7Y2TP25-F1
#
_entry.id   AF-A0A7Y2TP25-F1
#
_cell.length_a   1.000
_cell.length_b   1.000
_cell.length_c   1.000
_cell.angle_alpha   90.00
_cell.angle_beta   90.00
_cell.angle_gamma   90.00
#
_symmetry.space_group_name_H-M   'P 1'
#
loop_
_entity.id
_entity.type
_entity.pdbx_description
1 polymer ?
#
loop_
_entity_poly.entity_id
_entity_poly.type
_entity_poly.pdbx_seq_one_letter_code
_entity_poly.pdbx_strand_id
1 'polypeptide(L)'
;GWAALISLLLTLGPDGSLRGMLFWLIGDLSYARLPAWAPLLLIGIFAVCFAMARSLNVLAMGETTARLLGEPTQKLLWVVYLLASVLTATAVSVAGNIGFVGLIVPHLMRLLVGSDHRILLPAAAMFGGLFLVLSDTLARTVLAPRQLPVGVVTALLGVPLFLLLLNRARVKQ
;
A
#
# COMPACT_ATOMS: atom_id res chain seq x y z
N GLY A 1 -8.86 10.51 17.83
CA GLY A 1 -8.88 9.29 18.66
C GLY A 1 -7.50 8.65 18.69
N TRP A 2 -7.19 7.77 17.73
CA TRP A 2 -5.94 6.99 17.71
C TRP A 2 -4.65 7.82 17.76
N ALA A 3 -4.57 8.92 17.01
CA ALA A 3 -3.40 9.81 17.05
C ALA A 3 -3.14 10.39 18.46
N ALA A 4 -4.19 10.72 19.21
CA ALA A 4 -4.05 11.19 20.59
C ALA A 4 -3.54 10.09 21.52
N LEU A 5 -3.98 8.85 21.32
CA LEU A 5 -3.48 7.68 22.06
C LEU A 5 -2.00 7.40 21.73
N ILE A 6 -1.63 7.47 20.46
CA ILE A 6 -0.22 7.32 20.02
C ILE A 6 0.64 8.41 20.65
N SER A 7 0.21 9.68 20.59
CA SER A 7 0.92 10.79 21.23
C SER A 7 1.04 10.60 22.75
N LEU A 8 -0.01 10.15 23.42
CA LEU A 8 0.03 9.85 24.85
C LEU A 8 1.07 8.75 25.16
N LEU A 9 1.06 7.65 24.40
CA LEU A 9 2.03 6.56 24.56
C LEU A 9 3.46 7.03 24.29
N LEU A 10 3.68 7.89 23.29
CA LEU A 10 4.98 8.48 23.01
C LEU A 10 5.46 9.37 24.16
N THR A 11 4.56 10.16 24.76
CA THR A 11 4.91 11.04 25.89
C THR A 11 5.15 10.30 27.20
N LEU A 12 4.50 9.14 27.40
CA LEU A 12 4.69 8.31 28.59
C LEU A 12 5.82 7.28 28.43
N GLY A 13 6.31 7.08 27.20
CA GLY A 13 7.32 6.09 26.88
C GLY A 13 8.73 6.49 27.34
N PRO A 14 9.66 5.53 27.51
CA PRO A 14 11.04 5.83 27.87
C PRO A 14 11.77 6.64 26.78
N ASP A 15 12.55 7.66 27.18
CA ASP A 15 13.29 8.52 26.25
C ASP A 15 14.22 7.73 25.30
N GLY A 16 14.78 6.61 25.79
CA GLY A 16 15.70 5.76 25.03
C GLY A 16 15.08 5.06 23.81
N SER A 17 13.75 4.84 23.79
CA SER A 17 13.06 4.18 22.67
C SER A 17 12.34 5.15 21.74
N LEU A 18 12.29 6.44 22.07
CA LEU A 18 11.52 7.46 21.34
C LEU A 18 11.93 7.55 19.86
N ARG A 19 13.22 7.52 19.56
CA ARG A 19 13.72 7.51 18.17
C ARG A 19 13.21 6.30 17.39
N GLY A 20 13.22 5.11 18.00
CA GLY A 20 12.74 3.88 17.37
C GLY A 20 11.23 3.92 17.11
N MET A 21 10.46 4.41 18.08
CA MET A 21 9.00 4.58 17.94
C MET A 21 8.67 5.57 16.81
N LEU A 22 9.40 6.68 16.71
CA LEU A 22 9.23 7.64 15.62
C LEU A 22 9.58 7.03 14.25
N PHE A 23 10.67 6.26 14.16
CA PHE A 23 11.06 5.62 12.91
C PHE A 23 10.03 4.58 12.45
N TRP A 24 9.48 3.80 13.39
CA TRP A 24 8.36 2.90 13.09
C TRP A 24 7.10 3.68 12.64
N LEU A 25 6.79 4.81 13.28
CA LEU A 25 5.63 5.63 12.89
C LEU A 25 5.81 6.29 11.51
N ILE A 26 7.03 6.62 11.11
CA ILE A 26 7.34 7.16 9.78
C ILE A 26 7.36 6.06 8.72
N GLY A 27 7.74 4.84 9.10
CA GLY A 27 7.92 3.70 8.20
C GLY A 27 9.39 3.42 7.94
N ASP A 28 9.88 2.29 8.46
CA ASP A 28 11.27 1.85 8.39
C ASP A 28 11.33 0.32 8.20
N LEU A 29 12.08 -0.12 7.18
CA LEU A 29 12.27 -1.56 6.88
C LEU A 29 13.49 -2.16 7.59
N SER A 30 14.27 -1.37 8.34
CA SER A 30 15.56 -1.83 8.89
C SER A 30 15.43 -3.03 9.84
N TYR A 31 14.26 -3.19 10.48
CA TYR A 31 13.97 -4.32 11.39
C TYR A 31 12.90 -5.28 10.84
N ALA A 32 12.48 -5.11 9.58
CA ALA A 32 11.44 -5.92 8.99
C ALA A 32 11.93 -7.37 8.83
N ARG A 33 11.30 -8.30 9.54
CA ARG A 33 11.55 -9.73 9.43
C ARG A 33 10.25 -10.44 9.14
N LEU A 34 10.24 -11.21 8.07
CA LEU A 34 9.11 -12.05 7.68
C LEU A 34 9.47 -13.52 7.94
N PRO A 35 8.52 -14.33 8.45
CA PRO A 35 8.74 -15.75 8.58
C PRO A 35 8.88 -16.41 7.21
N ALA A 36 9.56 -17.55 7.13
CA ALA A 36 9.84 -18.24 5.87
C ALA A 36 8.56 -18.65 5.09
N TRP A 37 7.43 -18.81 5.79
CA TRP A 37 6.13 -19.13 5.17
C TRP A 37 5.38 -17.91 4.62
N ALA A 38 5.82 -16.67 4.92
CA ALA A 38 5.12 -15.47 4.50
C ALA A 38 4.95 -15.33 2.97
N PRO A 39 5.95 -15.65 2.12
CA PRO A 39 5.78 -15.59 0.68
C PRO A 39 4.67 -16.52 0.17
N LEU A 40 4.57 -17.73 0.73
CA LEU A 40 3.53 -18.69 0.36
C LEU A 40 2.13 -18.15 0.71
N LEU A 41 1.99 -17.55 1.89
CA LEU A 41 0.74 -16.91 2.32
C LEU A 41 0.37 -15.72 1.42
N LEU A 42 1.35 -14.87 1.06
CA LEU A 42 1.12 -13.74 0.15
C LEU A 42 0.70 -14.21 -1.24
N ILE A 43 1.28 -15.30 -1.77
CA ILE A 43 0.86 -15.90 -3.04
C ILE A 43 -0.58 -16.42 -2.94
N GLY A 44 -0.94 -17.08 -1.84
CA GLY A 44 -2.31 -17.54 -1.59
C GLY A 44 -3.32 -16.40 -1.58
N ILE A 45 -3.02 -15.32 -0.85
CA ILE A 45 -3.88 -14.12 -0.81
C ILE A 45 -3.97 -13.46 -2.18
N PHE A 46 -2.84 -13.35 -2.89
CA PHE A 46 -2.82 -12.82 -4.26
C PHE A 46 -3.69 -13.65 -5.20
N ALA A 47 -3.65 -14.98 -5.11
CA ALA A 47 -4.49 -15.86 -5.92
C ALA A 47 -5.98 -15.65 -5.64
N VAL A 48 -6.38 -15.47 -4.37
CA VAL A 48 -7.76 -15.13 -4.00
C VAL A 48 -8.16 -13.78 -4.60
N CYS A 49 -7.34 -12.74 -4.45
CA CYS A 49 -7.60 -11.43 -5.05
C CYS A 49 -7.71 -11.51 -6.58
N PHE A 50 -6.85 -12.30 -7.21
CA PHE A 50 -6.84 -12.51 -8.66
C PHE A 50 -8.11 -13.23 -9.14
N ALA A 51 -8.58 -14.24 -8.41
CA ALA A 51 -9.85 -14.92 -8.72
C ALA A 51 -11.04 -13.95 -8.70
N MET A 52 -10.99 -12.93 -7.85
CA MET A 52 -12.02 -11.88 -7.74
C MET A 52 -11.88 -10.77 -8.79
N ALA A 53 -10.83 -10.77 -9.62
CA ALA A 53 -10.54 -9.68 -10.56
C ALA A 53 -11.67 -9.42 -11.56
N ARG A 54 -12.35 -10.47 -12.04
CA ARG A 54 -13.50 -10.31 -12.94
C ARG A 54 -14.67 -9.61 -12.22
N SER A 55 -15.02 -10.07 -11.03
CA SER A 55 -16.11 -9.47 -10.24
C SER A 55 -15.80 -8.02 -9.87
N LEU A 56 -14.52 -7.69 -9.63
CA LEU A 56 -14.07 -6.31 -9.42
C LEU A 56 -14.23 -5.43 -10.67
N ASN A 57 -13.98 -5.96 -11.87
CA ASN A 57 -14.24 -5.23 -13.12
C ASN A 57 -15.72 -4.93 -13.29
N VAL A 58 -16.58 -5.92 -12.99
CA VAL A 58 -18.04 -5.74 -13.07
C VAL A 58 -18.51 -4.71 -12.04
N LEU A 59 -18.00 -4.78 -10.81
CA LEU A 59 -18.29 -3.80 -9.76
C LEU A 59 -17.83 -2.37 -10.15
N ALA A 60 -16.71 -2.24 -10.87
CA ALA A 60 -16.21 -0.96 -11.33
C ALA A 60 -17.12 -0.27 -12.37
N MET A 61 -18.03 -1.01 -13.02
CA MET A 61 -19.06 -0.45 -13.91
C MET A 61 -20.24 0.18 -13.14
N GLY A 62 -20.27 0.04 -11.82
CA GLY A 62 -21.32 0.52 -10.95
C GLY A 62 -21.99 -0.62 -10.18
N GLU A 63 -22.38 -0.34 -8.94
CA GLU A 63 -22.96 -1.34 -8.06
C GLU A 63 -24.32 -1.87 -8.56
N THR A 64 -25.16 -0.97 -9.10
CA THR A 64 -26.46 -1.34 -9.68
C THR A 64 -26.29 -2.28 -10.87
N THR A 65 -25.40 -1.94 -11.82
CA THR A 65 -25.06 -2.77 -12.98
C THR A 65 -24.52 -4.13 -12.56
N ALA A 66 -23.63 -4.17 -11.57
CA ALA A 66 -23.05 -5.41 -11.07
C ALA A 66 -24.09 -6.34 -10.45
N ARG A 67 -25.02 -5.80 -9.65
CA ARG A 67 -26.13 -6.59 -9.08
C ARG A 67 -27.05 -7.15 -10.17
N LEU A 68 -27.33 -6.38 -11.23
CA LEU A 68 -28.12 -6.85 -12.37
C LEU A 68 -27.44 -8.00 -13.13
N LEU A 69 -26.11 -8.02 -13.15
CA LEU A 69 -25.31 -9.10 -13.74
C LEU A 69 -25.13 -10.30 -12.80
N GLY A 70 -25.80 -10.32 -11.64
CA GLY A 70 -25.79 -11.43 -10.68
C GLY A 70 -24.59 -11.46 -9.74
N GLU A 71 -23.75 -10.42 -9.72
CA GLU A 71 -22.61 -10.35 -8.80
C GLU A 71 -23.08 -10.02 -7.38
N PRO A 72 -22.66 -10.78 -6.35
CA PRO A 72 -23.00 -10.50 -4.96
C PRO A 72 -22.15 -9.34 -4.41
N THR A 73 -22.44 -8.11 -4.85
CA THR A 73 -21.60 -6.91 -4.60
C THR A 73 -21.28 -6.68 -3.13
N GLN A 74 -22.24 -6.89 -2.23
CA GLN A 74 -22.04 -6.68 -0.80
C GLN A 74 -21.06 -7.71 -0.21
N LYS A 75 -21.17 -8.98 -0.59
CA LYS A 75 -20.21 -10.02 -0.15
C LYS A 75 -18.82 -9.73 -0.73
N LEU A 76 -18.75 -9.34 -2.00
CA LEU A 76 -17.52 -8.98 -2.67
C LEU A 76 -16.79 -7.84 -1.95
N LEU A 77 -17.51 -6.76 -1.61
CA LEU A 77 -16.97 -5.62 -0.86
C LEU A 77 -16.44 -6.04 0.52
N TRP A 78 -17.21 -6.82 1.28
CA TRP A 78 -16.77 -7.27 2.61
C TRP A 78 -15.50 -8.12 2.55
N VAL A 79 -15.40 -9.03 1.59
CA VAL A 79 -14.19 -9.86 1.40
C VAL A 79 -12.99 -8.97 1.04
N VAL A 80 -13.16 -8.03 0.11
CA VAL A 80 -12.08 -7.11 -0.27
C VAL A 80 -11.66 -6.23 0.90
N TYR A 81 -12.60 -5.68 1.67
CA TYR A 81 -12.28 -4.88 2.85
C TYR A 81 -11.54 -5.67 3.91
N LEU A 82 -11.95 -6.92 4.17
CA LEU A 82 -11.28 -7.78 5.14
C LEU A 82 -9.86 -8.12 4.67
N LEU A 83 -9.68 -8.55 3.43
CA LEU A 83 -8.36 -8.86 2.87
C LEU A 83 -7.44 -7.63 2.86
N ALA A 84 -7.94 -6.48 2.40
CA ALA A 84 -7.17 -5.23 2.38
C ALA A 84 -6.80 -4.79 3.79
N SER A 85 -7.71 -4.90 4.76
CA SER A 85 -7.45 -4.54 6.16
C SER A 85 -6.39 -5.45 6.79
N VAL A 86 -6.49 -6.76 6.59
CA VAL A 86 -5.50 -7.72 7.11
C VAL A 86 -4.13 -7.48 6.49
N LEU A 87 -4.04 -7.38 5.16
CA LEU A 87 -2.78 -7.10 4.46
C LEU A 87 -2.16 -5.78 4.93
N THR A 88 -2.96 -4.72 5.05
CA THR A 88 -2.49 -3.41 5.49
C THR A 88 -2.03 -3.45 6.95
N ALA A 89 -2.80 -4.07 7.85
CA ALA A 89 -2.44 -4.20 9.26
C ALA A 89 -1.14 -5.00 9.44
N THR A 90 -0.96 -6.09 8.70
CA THR A 90 0.28 -6.87 8.72
C THR A 90 1.44 -6.04 8.18
N ALA A 91 1.28 -5.34 7.06
CA ALA A 91 2.32 -4.50 6.49
C ALA A 91 2.75 -3.38 7.44
N VAL A 92 1.79 -2.66 8.05
CA VAL A 92 2.06 -1.58 9.00
C VAL A 92 2.69 -2.11 10.29
N SER A 93 2.29 -3.29 10.76
CA SER A 93 2.90 -3.89 11.96
C SER A 93 4.37 -4.23 11.77
N VAL A 94 4.75 -4.70 10.57
CA VAL A 94 6.12 -5.14 10.26
C VAL A 94 7.04 -3.98 9.86
N ALA A 95 6.56 -3.07 9.02
CA ALA A 95 7.38 -2.04 8.37
C ALA A 95 7.03 -0.61 8.79
N GLY A 96 6.03 -0.43 9.65
CA GLY A 96 5.53 0.89 10.03
C GLY A 96 4.61 1.51 8.98
N ASN A 97 4.24 2.77 9.19
CA ASN A 97 3.25 3.46 8.35
C ASN A 97 3.89 4.02 7.06
N ILE A 98 3.98 3.19 6.02
CA ILE A 98 4.49 3.60 4.71
C ILE A 98 3.35 4.12 3.82
N GLY A 99 3.37 5.42 3.55
CA GLY A 99 2.37 6.08 2.71
C GLY A 99 2.66 6.06 1.20
N PHE A 100 1.71 6.59 0.42
CA PHE A 100 1.78 6.88 -1.02
C PHE A 100 1.88 5.69 -1.98
N VAL A 101 2.52 4.57 -1.62
CA VAL A 101 2.70 3.41 -2.53
C VAL A 101 1.36 2.92 -3.07
N GLY A 102 0.39 2.67 -2.18
CA GLY A 102 -0.94 2.17 -2.54
C GLY A 102 -1.82 3.17 -3.30
N LEU A 103 -1.47 4.46 -3.29
CA LEU A 103 -2.15 5.47 -4.09
C LEU A 103 -1.50 5.61 -5.46
N ILE A 104 -0.19 5.78 -5.53
CA ILE A 104 0.49 6.14 -6.77
C ILE A 104 0.58 4.96 -7.71
N VAL A 105 0.99 3.80 -7.20
CA VAL A 105 1.33 2.66 -8.04
C VAL A 105 0.11 2.15 -8.81
N PRO A 106 -1.06 1.91 -8.19
CA PRO A 106 -2.23 1.46 -8.93
C PRO A 106 -2.73 2.50 -9.95
N HIS A 107 -2.61 3.79 -9.64
CA HIS A 107 -3.02 4.86 -10.57
C HIS A 107 -2.09 4.95 -11.77
N LEU A 108 -0.77 4.88 -11.55
CA LEU A 108 0.21 4.86 -12.62
C LEU A 108 0.02 3.62 -13.51
N MET A 109 -0.15 2.44 -12.91
CA MET A 109 -0.40 1.22 -13.66
C MET A 109 -1.72 1.32 -14.43
N ARG A 110 -2.77 1.91 -13.86
CA ARG A 110 -4.04 2.12 -14.58
C ARG A 110 -3.88 2.96 -15.85
N LEU A 111 -2.97 3.93 -15.85
CA LEU A 111 -2.65 4.73 -17.04
C LEU A 111 -1.81 3.97 -18.07
N LEU A 112 -0.98 3.02 -17.64
CA LEU A 112 -0.06 2.28 -18.51
C LEU A 112 -0.66 1.00 -19.10
N VAL A 113 -1.31 0.19 -18.26
CA VAL A 113 -1.85 -1.14 -18.62
C VAL A 113 -3.38 -1.18 -18.70
N GLY A 114 -4.06 -0.08 -18.34
CA GLY A 114 -5.52 0.02 -18.38
C GLY A 114 -6.22 -0.34 -17.05
N SER A 115 -7.55 -0.35 -17.08
CA SER A 115 -8.40 -0.50 -15.89
C SER A 115 -8.83 -1.95 -15.59
N ASP A 116 -8.44 -2.92 -16.41
CA ASP A 116 -8.75 -4.34 -16.19
C ASP A 116 -7.97 -4.87 -14.97
N HIS A 117 -8.69 -5.23 -13.91
CA HIS A 117 -8.12 -5.78 -12.66
C HIS A 117 -7.30 -7.05 -12.86
N ARG A 118 -7.51 -7.81 -13.94
CA ARG A 118 -6.71 -9.00 -14.25
C ARG A 118 -5.26 -8.67 -14.58
N ILE A 119 -5.03 -7.51 -15.18
CA ILE A 119 -3.68 -7.02 -15.52
C ILE A 119 -3.21 -6.06 -14.44
N LEU A 120 -4.12 -5.21 -13.94
CA LEU A 120 -3.81 -4.17 -12.97
C LEU A 120 -3.36 -4.74 -11.62
N LEU A 121 -4.00 -5.81 -11.10
CA LEU A 121 -3.60 -6.41 -9.82
C LEU A 121 -2.16 -6.95 -9.83
N PRO A 122 -1.76 -7.83 -10.77
CA PRO A 122 -0.36 -8.28 -10.86
C PRO A 122 0.61 -7.12 -11.12
N ALA A 123 0.26 -6.22 -12.04
CA ALA A 123 1.12 -5.06 -12.35
C ALA A 123 1.33 -4.17 -11.11
N ALA A 124 0.27 -3.86 -10.36
CA ALA A 124 0.36 -3.03 -9.16
C ALA A 124 1.13 -3.72 -8.04
N ALA A 125 0.98 -5.02 -7.85
CA ALA A 125 1.73 -5.78 -6.84
C ALA A 125 3.24 -5.76 -7.16
N MET A 126 3.61 -6.05 -8.42
CA MET A 126 5.02 -6.09 -8.84
C MET A 126 5.66 -4.70 -8.83
N PHE A 127 5.03 -3.71 -9.44
CA PHE A 127 5.56 -2.33 -9.45
C PHE A 127 5.54 -1.70 -8.06
N GLY A 128 4.63 -2.10 -7.18
CA GLY A 128 4.59 -1.66 -5.79
C GLY A 128 5.79 -2.15 -5.01
N GLY A 129 6.10 -3.44 -5.13
CA GLY A 129 7.30 -4.03 -4.55
C GLY A 129 8.57 -3.40 -5.11
N LEU A 130 8.67 -3.24 -6.43
CA LEU A 130 9.83 -2.60 -7.08
C LEU A 130 10.02 -1.15 -6.58
N PHE A 131 8.95 -0.35 -6.56
CA PHE A 131 8.99 1.03 -6.08
C PHE A 131 9.47 1.12 -4.62
N LEU A 132 9.00 0.20 -3.77
CA LEU A 132 9.40 0.16 -2.36
C LEU A 132 10.87 -0.26 -2.20
N VAL A 133 11.34 -1.26 -2.94
CA VAL A 133 12.75 -1.69 -2.93
C VAL A 133 13.68 -0.57 -3.39
N LEU A 134 13.32 0.16 -4.45
CA LEU A 134 14.09 1.31 -4.91
C LEU A 134 14.10 2.43 -3.87
N SER A 135 12.96 2.70 -3.24
CA SER A 135 12.85 3.72 -2.19
C SER A 135 13.69 3.36 -0.96
N ASP A 136 13.68 2.10 -0.52
CA ASP A 136 14.50 1.61 0.60
C ASP A 136 16.00 1.66 0.25
N THR A 137 16.37 1.30 -0.98
CA THR A 137 17.75 1.40 -1.46
C THR A 137 18.23 2.86 -1.40
N LEU A 138 17.44 3.80 -1.93
CA LEU A 138 17.74 5.23 -1.86
C LEU A 138 17.83 5.75 -0.41
N ALA A 139 16.90 5.32 0.45
CA ALA A 139 16.89 5.68 1.86
C ALA A 139 18.18 5.25 2.59
N ARG A 140 18.76 4.11 2.21
CA ARG A 140 20.01 3.57 2.78
C ARG A 140 21.27 4.20 2.18
N THR A 141 21.25 4.64 0.92
CA THR A 141 22.45 5.13 0.23
C THR A 141 22.66 6.64 0.32
N VAL A 142 21.58 7.45 0.34
CA VAL A 142 21.70 8.92 0.17
C VAL A 142 22.41 9.62 1.34
N LEU A 143 22.24 9.11 2.58
CA LEU A 143 22.79 9.72 3.80
C LEU A 143 23.73 8.80 4.60
N ALA A 144 24.28 7.76 3.96
CA ALA A 144 25.17 6.80 4.63
C ALA A 144 26.31 7.53 5.37
N PRO A 145 26.61 7.18 6.65
CA PRO A 145 26.14 6.01 7.42
C PRO A 145 24.81 6.20 8.18
N ARG A 146 24.15 7.36 8.09
CA ARG A 146 22.85 7.59 8.72
C ARG A 146 21.74 6.99 7.86
N GLN A 147 20.89 6.16 8.45
CA GLN A 147 19.75 5.55 7.75
C GLN A 147 18.54 6.46 7.86
N LEU A 148 17.91 6.75 6.72
CA LEU A 148 16.64 7.44 6.68
C LEU A 148 15.48 6.43 6.68
N PRO A 149 14.35 6.74 7.35
CA PRO A 149 13.15 5.93 7.21
C PRO A 149 12.65 5.96 5.77
N VAL A 150 12.33 4.79 5.20
CA VAL A 150 11.85 4.69 3.81
C VAL A 150 10.59 5.51 3.56
N GLY A 151 9.75 5.69 4.58
CA GLY A 151 8.50 6.44 4.47
C GLY A 151 8.71 7.91 4.11
N VAL A 152 9.85 8.48 4.51
CA VAL A 152 10.23 9.85 4.08
C VAL A 152 10.50 9.87 2.59
N VAL A 153 11.25 8.89 2.08
CA VAL A 153 11.60 8.81 0.66
C VAL A 153 10.35 8.57 -0.19
N THR A 154 9.48 7.65 0.22
CA THR A 154 8.24 7.37 -0.52
C THR A 154 7.28 8.57 -0.50
N ALA A 155 7.24 9.36 0.57
CA ALA A 155 6.45 10.59 0.61
C ALA A 155 7.06 11.70 -0.27
N LEU A 156 8.38 11.90 -0.22
CA LEU A 156 9.08 12.92 -1.02
C LEU A 156 8.97 12.64 -2.52
N LEU A 157 9.07 11.39 -2.94
CA LEU A 157 8.83 10.98 -4.33
C LEU A 157 7.33 10.97 -4.64
N GLY A 158 6.51 10.61 -3.65
CA GLY A 158 5.12 10.32 -3.85
C GLY A 158 4.25 11.56 -4.09
N VAL A 159 4.43 12.61 -3.29
CA VAL A 159 3.71 13.87 -3.41
C VAL A 159 3.83 14.48 -4.83
N PRO A 160 5.04 14.71 -5.39
CA PRO A 160 5.16 15.30 -6.73
C PRO A 160 4.59 14.38 -7.81
N LEU A 161 4.81 13.07 -7.73
CA LEU A 161 4.22 12.10 -8.67
C LEU A 161 2.69 12.14 -8.64
N PHE A 162 2.10 12.18 -7.45
CA PHE A 162 0.65 12.26 -7.28
C PHE A 162 0.08 13.55 -7.87
N LEU A 163 0.71 14.69 -7.62
CA LEU A 163 0.30 15.98 -8.20
C LEU A 163 0.39 15.99 -9.73
N LEU A 164 1.45 15.41 -10.29
CA LEU A 164 1.61 15.27 -11.75
C LEU A 164 0.51 14.39 -12.35
N LEU A 165 0.16 13.28 -11.68
CA LEU A 165 -0.92 12.39 -12.12
C LEU A 165 -2.29 13.09 -12.05
N LEU A 166 -2.56 13.84 -10.99
CA LEU A 166 -3.79 14.62 -10.82
C LEU A 166 -3.96 15.67 -11.94
N ASN A 167 -2.88 16.37 -12.28
CA ASN A 167 -2.91 17.38 -13.34
C ASN A 167 -3.14 16.74 -14.72
N ARG A 168 -2.54 15.58 -15.00
CA ARG A 168 -2.77 14.87 -16.28
C ARG A 168 -4.17 14.28 -16.39
N ALA A 169 -4.75 13.80 -15.30
CA ALA A 169 -6.12 13.28 -15.29
C ALA A 169 -7.14 14.37 -15.63
N ARG A 170 -6.95 15.60 -15.12
CA ARG A 170 -7.81 16.75 -15.45
C ARG A 170 -7.73 17.20 -16.92
N VAL A 171 -6.60 16.99 -17.60
CA VAL A 171 -6.42 17.38 -19.01
C VAL A 171 -7.08 16.38 -19.98
N LYS A 172 -7.47 15.20 -19.50
CA LYS A 172 -8.09 14.12 -20.31
C LYS A 172 -9.61 13.98 -20.15
N GLN A 173 -10.23 14.82 -19.31
CA GLN A 173 -11.69 14.98 -19.20
C GLN A 173 -12.12 16.24 -19.93
#